data_AF-R8BA48-F1
#
_entry.id   AF-R8BA48-F1
#
_cell.length_a   1.000
_cell.length_b   1.000
_cell.length_c   1.000
_cell.angle_alpha   90.00
_cell.angle_beta   90.00
_cell.angle_gamma   90.00
#
_symmetry.space_group_name_H-M   'P 1'
#
loop_
_entity.id
_entity.type
_entity.pdbx_description
1 polymer ?
#
loop_
_entity_poly.entity_id
_entity_poly.type
_entity_poly.pdbx_seq_one_letter_code
_entity_poly.pdbx_strand_id
1 'polypeptide(L)'
;MEMTSKRQVSRRREILPVKKIEYRDPRFDSLAGPLDEARAQKAYAFLDDYRDDEMKQLRAAVKKAKTPREKEELQRALMSMESKKKAKDRKERERAVIEEHRKQEKELVKQGKKPFYLKKSEQKKRLLLDQFANMSEKQVEKAIEKKRKKVAAKEKKEMPFARRGAEER
;
A
#
# COMPACT_ATOMS: atom_id res chain seq x y z
N MET A 1 62.58 -0.34 -32.51
CA MET A 1 62.86 0.82 -31.63
C MET A 1 63.45 0.28 -30.35
N GLU A 2 64.76 0.45 -30.14
CA GLU A 2 65.43 0.10 -28.88
C GLU A 2 65.27 1.24 -27.86
N MET A 3 65.00 0.91 -26.60
CA MET A 3 64.83 1.89 -25.52
C MET A 3 66.11 2.02 -24.68
N THR A 4 66.50 3.25 -24.34
CA THR A 4 67.70 3.55 -23.56
C THR A 4 67.60 3.11 -22.10
N SER A 5 68.67 2.48 -21.59
CA SER A 5 68.77 2.01 -20.19
C SER A 5 68.84 3.14 -19.15
N LYS A 6 69.08 4.38 -19.58
CA LYS A 6 69.14 5.56 -18.71
C LYS A 6 67.75 6.09 -18.30
N ARG A 7 66.68 5.63 -18.95
CA ARG A 7 65.31 6.03 -18.62
C ARG A 7 64.73 5.08 -17.57
N GLN A 8 64.45 5.60 -16.38
CA GLN A 8 63.85 4.80 -15.30
C GLN A 8 62.48 4.26 -15.75
N VAL A 9 62.32 2.93 -15.73
CA VAL A 9 61.03 2.28 -16.01
C VAL A 9 60.05 2.55 -14.87
N SER A 10 58.80 2.87 -15.23
CA SER A 10 57.76 3.11 -14.25
C SER A 10 57.45 1.81 -13.50
N ARG A 11 57.37 1.86 -12.16
CA ARG A 11 56.97 0.72 -11.31
C ARG A 11 55.45 0.60 -11.15
N ARG A 12 54.68 1.48 -11.81
CA ARG A 12 53.22 1.49 -11.71
C ARG A 12 52.69 0.33 -12.55
N ARG A 13 52.06 -0.64 -11.90
CA ARG A 13 51.29 -1.69 -12.58
C ARG A 13 49.99 -1.08 -13.08
N GLU A 14 49.76 -1.12 -14.39
CA GLU A 14 48.45 -0.88 -14.96
C GLU A 14 47.57 -2.10 -14.64
N ILE A 15 46.75 -1.97 -13.60
CA ILE A 15 45.78 -3.01 -13.26
C ILE A 15 44.62 -2.86 -14.24
N LEU A 16 44.62 -3.65 -15.31
CA LEU A 16 43.46 -3.76 -16.19
C LEU A 16 42.30 -4.33 -15.35
N PRO A 17 41.17 -3.62 -15.20
CA PRO A 17 40.05 -4.14 -14.43
C PRO A 17 39.52 -5.41 -15.10
N VAL A 18 39.67 -6.55 -14.44
CA VAL A 18 39.06 -7.81 -14.89
C VAL A 18 37.55 -7.61 -14.87
N LYS A 19 36.89 -7.84 -16.01
CA LYS A 19 35.43 -7.78 -16.11
C LYS A 19 34.85 -8.81 -15.16
N LYS A 20 34.23 -8.34 -14.06
CA LYS A 20 33.51 -9.20 -13.14
C LYS A 20 32.34 -9.84 -13.88
N ILE A 21 32.27 -11.16 -13.85
CA ILE A 21 31.10 -11.89 -14.36
C ILE A 21 30.02 -11.75 -13.30
N GLU A 22 29.02 -10.92 -13.58
CA GLU A 22 27.83 -10.80 -12.74
C GLU A 22 26.86 -11.93 -13.08
N TYR A 23 26.63 -12.82 -12.11
CA TYR A 23 25.57 -13.82 -12.23
C TYR A 23 24.21 -13.12 -12.12
N ARG A 24 23.41 -13.18 -13.19
CA ARG A 24 22.07 -12.60 -13.21
C ARG A 24 21.06 -13.66 -12.79
N ASP A 25 20.44 -13.47 -11.62
CA ASP A 25 19.26 -14.22 -11.23
C ASP A 25 18.03 -13.53 -11.85
N PRO A 26 17.26 -14.18 -12.73
CA PRO A 26 16.10 -13.57 -13.37
C PRO A 26 15.05 -13.04 -12.39
N ARG A 27 15.03 -13.52 -11.14
CA ARG A 27 14.14 -13.02 -10.07
C ARG A 27 14.59 -11.67 -9.52
N PHE A 28 15.88 -11.37 -9.61
CA PHE A 28 16.51 -10.19 -9.04
C PHE A 28 17.25 -9.35 -10.11
N ASP A 29 17.09 -9.69 -11.38
CA ASP A 29 17.76 -8.99 -12.49
C ASP A 29 17.20 -7.57 -12.60
N SER A 30 18.09 -6.59 -12.53
CA SER A 30 17.72 -5.17 -12.57
C SER A 30 17.13 -4.76 -13.93
N LEU A 31 17.39 -5.54 -14.98
CA LEU A 31 16.81 -5.32 -16.31
C LEU A 31 15.34 -5.74 -16.42
N ALA A 32 14.82 -6.56 -15.50
CA ALA A 32 13.44 -7.04 -15.54
C ALA A 32 12.40 -5.93 -15.25
N GLY A 33 12.84 -4.77 -14.74
CA GLY A 33 11.99 -3.62 -14.43
C GLY A 33 11.15 -3.79 -13.14
N PRO A 34 10.42 -2.75 -12.73
CA PRO A 34 9.56 -2.81 -11.54
C PRO A 34 8.36 -3.74 -11.75
N LEU A 35 7.89 -4.35 -10.66
CA LEU A 35 6.70 -5.22 -10.68
C LEU A 35 5.45 -4.44 -11.11
N ASP A 36 4.85 -4.87 -12.23
CA ASP A 36 3.51 -4.44 -12.60
C ASP A 36 2.46 -5.16 -11.74
N GLU A 37 2.07 -4.52 -10.65
CA GLU A 37 1.09 -5.05 -9.71
C GLU A 37 -0.27 -5.34 -10.37
N ALA A 38 -0.68 -4.56 -11.38
CA ALA A 38 -1.97 -4.76 -12.04
C ALA A 38 -1.94 -6.01 -12.93
N ARG A 39 -0.83 -6.23 -13.65
CA ARG A 39 -0.65 -7.46 -14.43
C ARG A 39 -0.56 -8.68 -13.52
N ALA A 40 0.18 -8.59 -12.41
CA ALA A 40 0.29 -9.68 -11.45
C ALA A 40 -1.07 -10.02 -10.83
N GLN A 41 -1.85 -9.02 -10.44
CA GLN A 41 -3.21 -9.22 -9.92
C GLN A 41 -4.11 -9.95 -10.92
N LYS A 42 -4.05 -9.58 -12.20
CA LYS A 42 -4.82 -10.26 -13.26
C LYS A 42 -4.34 -11.70 -13.49
N ALA A 43 -3.03 -11.92 -13.56
CA ALA A 43 -2.45 -13.24 -13.79
C ALA A 43 -2.77 -14.22 -12.64
N TYR A 44 -2.84 -13.71 -11.42
CA TYR A 44 -3.11 -14.51 -10.21
C TYR A 44 -4.52 -14.27 -9.64
N ALA A 45 -5.49 -13.86 -10.46
CA ALA A 45 -6.86 -13.60 -10.01
C ALA A 45 -7.53 -14.84 -9.41
N PHE A 46 -7.20 -16.04 -9.92
CA PHE A 46 -7.70 -17.31 -9.40
C PHE A 46 -7.42 -17.51 -7.91
N LEU A 47 -6.34 -16.93 -7.35
CA LEU A 47 -6.03 -17.07 -5.93
C LEU A 47 -7.11 -16.46 -5.02
N ASP A 48 -7.96 -15.57 -5.54
CA ASP A 48 -9.06 -15.01 -4.77
C ASP A 48 -10.16 -16.04 -4.52
N ASP A 49 -10.45 -16.90 -5.50
CA ASP A 49 -11.40 -18.00 -5.34
C ASP A 49 -10.91 -19.00 -4.29
N TYR A 50 -9.61 -19.34 -4.34
CA TYR A 50 -8.99 -20.24 -3.36
C TYR A 50 -9.04 -19.65 -1.94
N ARG A 51 -8.74 -18.36 -1.78
CA ARG A 51 -8.84 -17.66 -0.48
C ARG A 51 -10.26 -17.66 0.05
N ASP A 52 -11.24 -17.50 -0.81
CA ASP A 52 -12.66 -17.52 -0.43
C ASP A 52 -13.08 -18.90 0.06
N ASP A 53 -12.59 -19.97 -0.59
CA ASP A 53 -12.82 -21.33 -0.14
C ASP A 53 -12.08 -21.65 1.16
N GLU A 54 -10.83 -21.20 1.32
CA GLU A 54 -10.10 -21.30 2.60
C GLU A 54 -10.85 -20.61 3.74
N MET A 55 -11.42 -19.42 3.51
CA MET A 55 -12.23 -18.74 4.52
C MET A 55 -13.50 -19.51 4.86
N LYS A 56 -14.17 -20.13 3.88
CA LYS A 56 -15.33 -21.01 4.14
C LYS A 56 -14.93 -22.22 4.98
N GLN A 57 -13.80 -22.84 4.67
CA GLN A 57 -13.25 -23.97 5.43
C GLN A 57 -12.90 -23.55 6.86
N LEU A 58 -12.24 -22.42 7.06
CA LEU A 58 -11.94 -21.88 8.40
C LEU A 58 -13.21 -21.60 9.19
N ARG A 59 -14.25 -21.00 8.56
CA ARG A 59 -15.55 -20.79 9.20
C ARG A 59 -16.20 -22.11 9.63
N ALA A 60 -16.11 -23.16 8.82
CA ALA A 60 -16.61 -24.48 9.17
C ALA A 60 -15.79 -25.11 10.29
N ALA A 61 -14.46 -24.98 10.27
CA ALA A 61 -13.56 -25.48 11.31
C ALA A 61 -13.81 -24.81 12.66
N VAL A 62 -13.99 -23.47 12.69
CA VAL A 62 -14.34 -22.72 13.91
C VAL A 62 -15.64 -23.23 14.55
N LYS A 63 -16.62 -23.64 13.72
CA LYS A 63 -17.89 -24.21 14.21
C LYS A 63 -17.74 -25.62 14.77
N LYS A 64 -16.82 -26.41 14.22
CA LYS A 64 -16.56 -27.80 14.63
C LYS A 64 -15.60 -27.91 15.82
N ALA A 65 -14.75 -26.91 16.03
CA ALA A 65 -13.76 -26.89 17.11
C ALA A 65 -14.44 -26.99 18.47
N LYS A 66 -13.96 -27.94 19.29
CA LYS A 66 -14.49 -28.20 20.63
C LYS A 66 -13.67 -27.52 21.72
N THR A 67 -12.35 -27.44 21.54
CA THR A 67 -11.48 -26.80 22.53
C THR A 67 -11.46 -25.29 22.33
N PRO A 68 -11.42 -24.50 23.43
CA PRO A 68 -11.43 -23.04 23.33
C PRO A 68 -10.17 -22.49 22.67
N ARG A 69 -9.01 -23.14 22.87
CA ARG A 69 -7.72 -22.73 22.29
C ARG A 69 -7.71 -22.88 20.76
N GLU A 70 -8.09 -24.05 20.25
CA GLU A 70 -8.17 -24.28 18.79
C GLU A 70 -9.18 -23.31 18.15
N LYS A 71 -10.30 -23.05 18.82
CA LYS A 71 -11.30 -22.11 18.33
C LYS A 71 -10.74 -20.69 18.22
N GLU A 72 -9.98 -20.22 19.21
CA GLU A 72 -9.34 -18.91 19.18
C GLU A 72 -8.30 -18.81 18.06
N GLU A 73 -7.46 -19.83 17.89
CA GLU A 73 -6.46 -19.88 16.82
C GLU A 73 -7.10 -19.82 15.42
N LEU A 74 -8.14 -20.62 15.20
CA LEU A 74 -8.88 -20.63 13.94
C LEU A 74 -9.62 -19.31 13.70
N GLN A 75 -10.19 -18.70 14.74
CA GLN A 75 -10.81 -17.37 14.64
C GLN A 75 -9.78 -16.30 14.32
N ARG A 76 -8.59 -16.35 14.91
CA ARG A 76 -7.50 -15.41 14.63
C ARG A 76 -7.03 -15.53 13.18
N ALA A 77 -6.90 -16.76 12.68
CA ALA A 77 -6.58 -17.01 11.28
C ALA A 77 -7.66 -16.45 10.34
N LEU A 78 -8.94 -16.72 10.62
CA LEU A 78 -10.07 -16.19 9.86
C LEU A 78 -10.08 -14.65 9.84
N MET A 79 -9.92 -14.02 11.00
CA MET A 79 -9.87 -12.55 11.12
C MET A 79 -8.70 -11.95 10.35
N SER A 80 -7.54 -12.62 10.33
CA SER A 80 -6.40 -12.19 9.52
C SER A 80 -6.71 -12.23 8.02
N MET A 81 -7.30 -13.34 7.55
CA MET A 81 -7.70 -13.50 6.15
C MET A 81 -8.77 -12.50 5.72
N GLU A 82 -9.80 -12.29 6.53
CA GLU A 82 -10.83 -11.28 6.27
C GLU A 82 -10.26 -9.86 6.25
N SER A 83 -9.31 -9.55 7.14
CA SER A 83 -8.65 -8.25 7.17
C SER A 83 -7.80 -8.01 5.93
N LYS A 84 -7.08 -9.04 5.45
CA LYS A 84 -6.31 -8.99 4.20
C LYS A 84 -7.22 -8.78 2.99
N LYS A 85 -8.35 -9.50 2.92
CA LYS A 85 -9.34 -9.32 1.84
C LYS A 85 -9.90 -7.89 1.83
N LYS A 86 -10.38 -7.40 2.98
CA LYS A 86 -10.88 -6.01 3.10
C LYS A 86 -9.83 -4.96 2.71
N ALA A 87 -8.56 -5.18 3.06
CA ALA A 87 -7.48 -4.27 2.68
C ALA A 87 -7.21 -4.30 1.16
N LYS A 88 -7.33 -5.46 0.51
CA LYS A 88 -7.22 -5.61 -0.94
C LYS A 88 -8.40 -4.93 -1.64
N ASP A 89 -9.63 -5.24 -1.25
CA ASP A 89 -10.85 -4.63 -1.81
C ASP A 89 -10.81 -3.10 -1.71
N ARG A 90 -10.33 -2.58 -0.58
CA ARG A 90 -10.13 -1.15 -0.40
C ARG A 90 -9.17 -0.61 -1.46
N LYS A 91 -7.97 -1.19 -1.61
CA LYS A 91 -6.96 -0.76 -2.60
C LYS A 91 -7.51 -0.79 -4.02
N GLU A 92 -8.30 -1.81 -4.36
CA GLU A 92 -8.93 -1.93 -5.68
C GLU A 92 -9.96 -0.83 -5.91
N ARG A 93 -10.79 -0.50 -4.93
CA ARG A 93 -11.69 0.67 -5.00
C ARG A 93 -10.92 1.98 -5.18
N GLU A 94 -9.82 2.17 -4.46
CA GLU A 94 -9.00 3.39 -4.62
C GLU A 94 -8.46 3.50 -6.06
N ARG A 95 -8.06 2.37 -6.67
CA ARG A 95 -7.62 2.31 -8.08
C ARG A 95 -8.78 2.59 -9.03
N ALA A 96 -9.93 1.95 -8.83
CA ALA A 96 -11.11 2.10 -9.68
C ALA A 96 -11.56 3.56 -9.78
N VAL A 97 -11.68 4.28 -8.66
CA VAL A 97 -12.07 5.71 -8.64
C VAL A 97 -11.09 6.58 -9.42
N ILE A 98 -9.78 6.28 -9.33
CA ILE A 98 -8.74 7.01 -10.08
C ILE A 98 -8.82 6.68 -11.57
N GLU A 99 -9.03 5.40 -11.91
CA GLU A 99 -9.16 4.95 -13.30
C GLU A 99 -10.42 5.50 -13.97
N GLU A 100 -11.55 5.54 -13.28
CA GLU A 100 -12.80 6.14 -13.77
C GLU A 100 -12.59 7.61 -14.12
N HIS A 101 -11.97 8.39 -13.23
CA HIS A 101 -11.62 9.77 -13.53
C HIS A 101 -10.68 9.88 -14.74
N ARG A 102 -9.66 9.03 -14.82
CA ARG A 102 -8.74 9.02 -15.98
C ARG A 102 -9.47 8.69 -17.28
N LYS A 103 -10.46 7.79 -17.26
CA LYS A 103 -11.29 7.45 -18.42
C LYS A 103 -12.12 8.66 -18.86
N GLN A 104 -12.81 9.31 -17.92
CA GLN A 104 -13.60 10.53 -18.18
C GLN A 104 -12.73 11.63 -18.78
N GLU A 105 -11.57 11.92 -18.19
CA GLU A 105 -10.65 12.94 -18.72
C GLU A 105 -10.12 12.56 -20.10
N LYS A 106 -9.84 11.28 -20.35
CA LYS A 106 -9.40 10.82 -21.68
C LYS A 106 -10.48 11.06 -22.74
N GLU A 107 -11.76 10.92 -22.40
CA GLU A 107 -12.88 11.25 -23.30
C GLU A 107 -13.00 12.74 -23.55
N LEU A 108 -12.87 13.56 -22.51
CA LEU A 108 -12.86 15.03 -22.63
C LEU A 108 -11.69 15.54 -23.48
N VAL A 109 -10.52 14.90 -23.37
CA VAL A 109 -9.34 15.21 -24.18
C VAL A 109 -9.56 14.83 -25.65
N LYS A 110 -10.22 13.70 -25.92
CA LYS A 110 -10.61 13.34 -27.30
C LYS A 110 -11.55 14.39 -27.91
N GLN A 111 -12.38 15.05 -27.10
CA GLN A 111 -13.24 16.16 -27.53
C GLN A 111 -12.47 17.49 -27.70
N GLY A 112 -11.15 17.52 -27.48
CA GLY A 112 -10.30 18.69 -27.64
C GLY A 112 -10.10 19.53 -26.36
N LYS A 113 -10.61 19.10 -25.20
CA LYS A 113 -10.30 19.76 -23.93
C LYS A 113 -8.86 19.47 -23.51
N LYS A 114 -8.27 20.38 -22.71
CA LYS A 114 -6.91 20.19 -22.18
C LYS A 114 -6.91 19.05 -21.14
N PRO A 115 -5.91 18.14 -21.16
CA PRO A 115 -5.81 17.07 -20.17
C PRO A 115 -5.71 17.62 -18.75
N PHE A 116 -6.60 17.17 -17.87
CA PHE A 116 -6.59 17.54 -16.46
C PHE A 116 -6.29 16.35 -15.56
N TYR A 117 -5.35 16.53 -14.63
CA TYR A 117 -4.97 15.51 -13.65
C TYR A 117 -5.31 16.00 -12.25
N LEU A 118 -6.12 15.22 -11.52
CA LEU A 118 -6.47 15.56 -10.14
C LEU A 118 -5.24 15.59 -9.25
N LYS A 119 -5.16 16.61 -8.39
CA LYS A 119 -4.25 16.65 -7.25
C LYS A 119 -4.53 15.48 -6.30
N LYS A 120 -3.50 15.02 -5.58
CA LYS A 120 -3.63 13.94 -4.58
C LYS A 120 -4.68 14.24 -3.49
N SER A 121 -4.86 15.51 -3.13
CA SER A 121 -5.90 15.95 -2.19
C SER A 121 -7.31 15.70 -2.73
N GLU A 122 -7.55 16.02 -4.00
CA GLU A 122 -8.85 15.85 -4.65
C GLU A 122 -9.17 14.37 -4.89
N GLN A 123 -8.17 13.56 -5.25
CA GLN A 123 -8.34 12.10 -5.32
C GLN A 123 -8.80 11.51 -3.98
N LYS A 124 -8.20 11.95 -2.87
CA LYS A 124 -8.62 11.53 -1.52
C LYS A 124 -10.04 11.97 -1.18
N LYS A 125 -10.44 13.19 -1.56
CA LYS A 125 -11.82 13.66 -1.37
C LYS A 125 -12.81 12.79 -2.13
N ARG A 126 -12.55 12.49 -3.41
CA ARG A 126 -13.40 11.61 -4.22
C ARG A 126 -13.54 10.21 -3.61
N LEU A 127 -12.43 9.63 -3.16
CA LEU A 127 -12.45 8.35 -2.46
C LEU A 127 -13.25 8.40 -1.16
N LEU A 128 -13.16 9.48 -0.39
CA LEU A 128 -13.97 9.65 0.82
C LEU A 128 -15.46 9.78 0.49
N LEU A 129 -15.81 10.53 -0.55
CA LEU A 129 -17.19 10.65 -1.02
C LEU A 129 -17.74 9.28 -1.44
N ASP A 130 -17.00 8.51 -2.22
CA ASP A 130 -17.36 7.14 -2.60
C ASP A 130 -17.49 6.23 -1.37
N GLN A 131 -16.56 6.33 -0.41
CA GLN A 131 -16.63 5.56 0.83
C GLN A 131 -17.91 5.88 1.63
N PHE A 132 -18.25 7.16 1.82
CA PHE A 132 -19.44 7.56 2.56
C PHE A 132 -20.73 7.24 1.81
N ALA A 133 -20.74 7.32 0.48
CA ALA A 133 -21.88 6.91 -0.35
C ALA A 133 -22.20 5.42 -0.22
N ASN A 134 -21.17 4.59 -0.06
CA ASN A 134 -21.31 3.14 0.12
C ASN A 134 -21.59 2.71 1.58
N MET A 135 -21.62 3.64 2.54
CA MET A 135 -21.91 3.36 3.95
C MET A 135 -23.39 3.67 4.28
N SER A 136 -23.96 2.96 5.25
CA SER A 136 -25.31 3.30 5.73
C SER A 136 -25.30 4.52 6.64
N GLU A 137 -26.42 5.25 6.73
CA GLU A 137 -26.53 6.47 7.55
C GLU A 137 -26.02 6.28 8.98
N LYS A 138 -26.46 5.21 9.64
CA LYS A 138 -26.00 4.84 11.00
C LYS A 138 -24.50 4.59 11.08
N GLN A 139 -23.89 4.06 10.03
CA GLN A 139 -22.43 3.85 9.99
C GLN A 139 -21.69 5.17 9.75
N VAL A 140 -22.25 6.05 8.92
CA VAL A 140 -21.72 7.40 8.67
C VAL A 140 -21.73 8.22 9.95
N GLU A 141 -22.85 8.28 10.66
CA GLU A 141 -22.97 8.95 11.95
C GLU A 141 -21.93 8.46 12.95
N LYS A 142 -21.83 7.13 13.14
CA LYS A 142 -20.82 6.52 14.01
C LYS A 142 -19.39 6.87 13.60
N ALA A 143 -19.09 6.93 12.29
CA ALA A 143 -17.78 7.31 11.80
C ALA A 143 -17.46 8.79 12.09
N ILE A 144 -18.43 9.68 11.88
CA ILE A 144 -18.32 11.11 12.18
C ILE A 144 -18.15 11.32 13.69
N GLU A 145 -18.94 10.66 14.54
CA GLU A 145 -18.82 10.73 15.99
C GLU A 145 -17.45 10.28 16.48
N LYS A 146 -16.95 9.13 15.98
CA LYS A 146 -15.59 8.66 16.31
C LYS A 146 -14.53 9.67 15.89
N LYS A 147 -14.70 10.31 14.73
CA LYS A 147 -13.79 11.36 14.26
C LYS A 147 -13.84 12.60 15.15
N ARG A 148 -15.04 13.06 15.52
CA ARG A 148 -15.25 14.19 16.45
C ARG A 148 -14.60 13.92 17.80
N LYS A 149 -14.85 12.76 18.42
CA LYS A 149 -14.22 12.35 19.69
C LYS A 149 -12.69 12.32 19.59
N LYS A 150 -12.13 11.83 18.49
CA LYS A 150 -10.68 11.79 18.26
C LYS A 150 -10.08 13.19 18.10
N VAL A 151 -10.78 14.11 17.45
CA VAL A 151 -10.33 15.50 17.29
C VAL A 151 -10.39 16.22 18.64
N ALA A 152 -11.50 16.14 19.36
CA ALA A 152 -11.65 16.73 20.70
C ALA A 152 -10.58 16.20 21.69
N ALA A 153 -10.27 14.90 21.65
CA ALA A 153 -9.22 14.32 22.48
C ALA A 153 -7.81 14.83 22.14
N LYS A 154 -7.55 15.13 20.85
CA LYS A 154 -6.28 15.73 20.42
C LYS A 154 -6.19 17.18 20.86
N GLU A 155 -7.26 17.96 20.65
CA GLU A 155 -7.35 19.35 21.11
C GLU A 155 -7.11 19.43 22.61
N LYS A 156 -7.79 18.60 23.42
CA LYS A 156 -7.56 18.54 24.87
C LYS A 156 -6.10 18.21 25.26
N LYS A 157 -5.40 17.39 24.46
CA LYS A 157 -3.98 17.08 24.67
C LYS A 157 -3.05 18.23 24.26
N GLU A 158 -3.44 18.99 23.25
CA GLU A 158 -2.70 20.13 22.72
C GLU A 158 -2.91 21.40 23.57
N MET A 159 -3.99 21.45 24.36
CA MET A 159 -4.19 22.50 25.36
C MET A 159 -3.00 22.52 26.33
N PRO A 160 -2.32 23.68 26.49
CA PRO A 160 -1.27 23.81 27.49
C PRO A 160 -1.87 23.56 28.88
N PHE A 161 -1.20 22.73 29.69
CA PHE A 161 -1.57 22.59 31.09
C PHE A 161 -1.49 23.98 31.73
N ALA A 162 -2.62 24.50 32.21
CA ALA A 162 -2.62 25.71 33.01
C ALA A 162 -1.57 25.53 34.12
N ARG A 163 -0.61 26.46 34.22
CA ARG A 163 0.40 26.44 35.28
C ARG A 163 -0.32 26.39 36.61
N ARG A 164 -0.31 25.24 37.26
CA ARG A 164 -0.78 25.05 38.62
C ARG A 164 0.20 25.81 39.54
N GLY A 165 -0.04 27.10 39.78
CA GLY A 165 0.81 27.92 40.64
C GLY A 165 0.85 29.42 40.35
N ALA A 166 -0.25 30.05 39.93
CA ALA A 166 -0.31 31.51 39.76
C ALA A 166 -1.47 32.17 40.54
N GLU A 167 -2.04 31.49 41.54
CA GLU A 167 -3.01 32.07 42.47
C GLU A 167 -2.74 31.50 43.87
N GLU A 168 -1.72 32.03 44.53
CA GLU A 168 -1.52 32.01 46.00
C GLU A 168 -0.33 32.94 46.31
N ARG A 169 -0.60 34.25 46.33
CA ARG A 169 0.17 35.28 47.04
C ARG A 169 -0.79 36.36 47.51
#